data_AF-A0A3R7LL79-F1
#
_entry.id   AF-A0A3R7LL79-F1
#
_cell.length_a   1.000
_cell.length_b   1.000
_cell.length_c   1.000
_cell.angle_alpha   90.00
_cell.angle_beta   90.00
_cell.angle_gamma   90.00
#
_symmetry.space_group_name_H-M   'P 1'
#
loop_
_entity.id
_entity.type
_entity.pdbx_description
1 polymer ?
#
loop_
_entity_poly.entity_id
_entity_poly.type
_entity_poly.pdbx_seq_one_letter_code
_entity_poly.pdbx_strand_id
1 'polypeptide(L)'
;MTTAATRPLTVTARITPLPTPGTPPAVYTATVYMNTHRDNFDGYQHHRPLAEATRPDGSPLRLAFHASDRIRTHEDAADTAYTVGNRQRADDHGQTWPTDVRTVSVGDIIKVTGPDHWIIHLSVTPLGFSAVPEPTTLVPLPGTRPTSRR
;
A
#
# COMPACT_ATOMS: atom_id res chain seq x y z
N MET A 1 32.71 61.20 -5.57
CA MET A 1 32.39 60.18 -6.59
C MET A 1 32.67 58.83 -5.97
N THR A 2 31.66 57.97 -5.84
CA THR A 2 31.80 56.63 -5.25
C THR A 2 31.01 55.67 -6.12
N THR A 3 31.70 54.75 -6.78
CA THR A 3 31.13 53.79 -7.73
C THR A 3 30.78 52.50 -6.97
N ALA A 4 29.53 52.05 -7.05
CA ALA A 4 29.10 50.77 -6.48
C ALA A 4 29.47 49.63 -7.43
N ALA A 5 30.13 48.58 -6.91
CA ALA A 5 30.44 47.36 -7.64
C ALA A 5 29.32 46.32 -7.44
N THR A 6 28.60 46.00 -8.52
CA THR A 6 27.58 44.95 -8.53
C THR A 6 28.26 43.58 -8.61
N ARG A 7 27.99 42.70 -7.62
CA ARG A 7 28.44 41.31 -7.63
C ARG A 7 27.57 40.46 -8.56
N PRO A 8 28.14 39.55 -9.37
CA PRO A 8 27.35 38.62 -10.18
C PRO A 8 26.71 37.54 -9.29
N LEU A 9 25.39 37.36 -9.42
CA LEU A 9 24.64 36.27 -8.81
C LEU A 9 24.88 34.98 -9.59
N THR A 10 25.45 33.96 -8.94
CA THR A 10 25.55 32.61 -9.51
C THR A 10 24.24 31.87 -9.23
N VAL A 11 23.40 31.71 -10.25
CA VAL A 11 22.18 30.89 -10.18
C VAL A 11 22.57 29.44 -10.40
N THR A 12 22.60 28.63 -9.33
CA THR A 12 22.76 27.18 -9.45
C THR A 12 21.39 26.58 -9.74
N ALA A 13 21.06 26.39 -11.02
CA ALA A 13 19.90 25.59 -11.40
C ALA A 13 20.20 24.12 -11.05
N ARG A 14 19.47 23.55 -10.08
CA ARG A 14 19.47 22.10 -9.86
C ARG A 14 18.70 21.46 -11.00
N ILE A 15 19.41 20.91 -11.97
CA ILE A 15 18.81 20.08 -13.01
C ILE A 15 18.44 18.76 -12.35
N THR A 16 17.14 18.51 -12.17
CA THR A 16 16.62 17.18 -11.82
C THR A 16 16.94 16.25 -13.00
N PRO A 17 17.70 15.16 -12.81
CA PRO A 17 17.98 14.24 -13.91
C PRO A 17 16.68 13.61 -14.41
N LEU A 18 16.46 13.67 -15.72
CA LEU A 18 15.38 12.95 -16.39
C LEU A 18 15.57 11.43 -16.15
N PRO A 19 14.51 10.64 -15.87
CA PRO A 19 14.63 9.19 -15.81
C PRO A 19 15.22 8.66 -17.13
N THR A 20 16.25 7.82 -17.01
CA THR A 20 16.91 7.20 -18.16
C THR A 20 15.91 6.32 -18.91
N PRO A 21 15.73 6.49 -20.24
CA PRO A 21 14.90 5.60 -21.03
C PRO A 21 15.45 4.17 -20.92
N GLY A 22 14.65 3.24 -20.38
CA GLY A 22 15.00 1.82 -20.30
C GLY A 22 15.11 1.23 -18.89
N THR A 23 15.11 2.05 -17.83
CA THR A 23 14.95 1.52 -16.46
C THR A 23 13.47 1.32 -16.18
N PRO A 24 13.00 0.09 -15.87
CA PRO A 24 11.62 -0.11 -15.46
C PRO A 24 11.34 0.73 -14.21
N PRO A 25 10.14 1.34 -14.10
CA PRO A 25 9.80 2.14 -12.94
C PRO A 25 9.92 1.32 -11.67
N ALA A 26 10.42 1.95 -10.61
CA ALA A 26 10.46 1.37 -9.27
C ALA A 26 9.07 0.82 -8.90
N VAL A 27 8.99 -0.32 -8.21
CA VAL A 27 7.73 -1.00 -7.91
C VAL A 27 7.50 -1.06 -6.40
N TYR A 28 6.29 -0.70 -5.99
CA TYR A 28 5.74 -1.01 -4.68
C TYR A 28 4.92 -2.30 -4.79
N THR A 29 5.10 -3.20 -3.84
CA THR A 29 4.21 -4.36 -3.70
C THR A 29 3.39 -4.25 -2.43
N ALA A 30 2.12 -4.61 -2.50
CA ALA A 30 1.22 -4.60 -1.35
C ALA A 30 0.60 -5.97 -1.11
N THR A 31 0.54 -6.36 0.16
CA THR A 31 -0.18 -7.53 0.66
C THR A 31 -1.16 -7.06 1.73
N VAL A 32 -2.40 -7.54 1.68
CA VAL A 32 -3.42 -7.17 2.66
C VAL A 32 -3.63 -8.32 3.65
N TYR A 33 -3.64 -8.00 4.93
CA TYR A 33 -4.00 -8.88 6.03
C TYR A 33 -5.35 -8.46 6.61
N MET A 34 -6.31 -9.37 6.53
CA MET A 34 -7.69 -9.19 6.90
C MET A 34 -7.87 -9.50 8.38
N ASN A 35 -8.39 -8.56 9.16
CA ASN A 35 -8.80 -8.84 10.53
C ASN A 35 -9.97 -9.83 10.53
N THR A 36 -9.76 -10.98 11.17
CA THR A 36 -10.73 -12.09 11.22
C THR A 36 -11.46 -12.17 12.56
N HIS A 37 -11.12 -11.30 13.51
CA HIS A 37 -11.84 -11.21 14.77
C HIS A 37 -13.32 -10.82 14.54
N ARG A 38 -14.23 -11.25 15.41
CA ARG A 38 -15.67 -10.92 15.30
C ARG A 38 -15.96 -9.41 15.30
N ASP A 39 -15.09 -8.65 15.98
CA ASP A 39 -15.14 -7.19 16.14
C ASP A 39 -14.11 -6.52 15.21
N ASN A 40 -13.95 -7.06 14.00
CA ASN A 40 -12.89 -6.70 13.04
C ASN A 40 -12.88 -5.22 12.64
N PHE A 41 -14.00 -4.51 12.78
CA PHE A 41 -14.15 -3.11 12.40
C PHE A 41 -13.79 -2.09 13.50
N ASP A 42 -13.51 -2.56 14.72
CA ASP A 42 -13.17 -1.69 15.87
C ASP A 42 -11.69 -1.23 15.87
N GLY A 43 -11.03 -1.36 14.72
CA GLY A 43 -9.62 -1.08 14.56
C GLY A 43 -8.72 -2.28 14.83
N TYR A 44 -7.44 -2.06 14.59
CA TYR A 44 -6.42 -3.09 14.72
C TYR A 44 -6.00 -3.28 16.18
N GLN A 45 -5.82 -4.53 16.58
CA GLN A 45 -5.19 -4.90 17.85
C GLN A 45 -4.15 -6.00 17.57
N HIS A 46 -2.95 -5.83 18.12
CA HIS A 46 -1.77 -6.64 17.78
C HIS A 46 -1.90 -8.15 17.98
N HIS A 47 -2.80 -8.59 18.86
CA HIS A 47 -3.02 -10.00 19.20
C HIS A 47 -4.23 -10.61 18.49
N ARG A 48 -4.96 -9.82 17.68
CA ARG A 48 -6.11 -10.34 16.94
C ARG A 48 -5.65 -11.13 15.72
N PRO A 49 -6.33 -12.24 15.40
CA PRO A 49 -5.96 -13.06 14.27
C PRO A 49 -6.18 -12.31 12.96
N LEU A 50 -5.16 -12.28 12.12
CA LEU A 50 -5.24 -11.77 10.76
C LEU A 50 -5.10 -12.91 9.76
N ALA A 51 -5.76 -12.79 8.62
CA ALA A 51 -5.58 -13.70 7.51
C ALA A 51 -5.07 -12.97 6.28
N GLU A 52 -4.04 -13.51 5.64
CA GLU A 52 -3.54 -12.96 4.38
C GLU A 52 -4.60 -13.10 3.29
N ALA A 53 -4.79 -12.03 2.50
CA ALA A 53 -5.65 -12.09 1.33
C ALA A 53 -5.03 -13.03 0.28
N THR A 54 -5.84 -13.93 -0.26
CA THR A 54 -5.42 -14.93 -1.24
C THR A 54 -6.15 -14.74 -2.56
N ARG A 55 -5.53 -15.18 -3.64
CA ARG A 55 -6.19 -15.40 -4.93
C ARG A 55 -7.16 -16.60 -4.82
N PRO A 56 -8.06 -16.80 -5.81
CA PRO A 56 -8.99 -17.94 -5.82
C PRO A 56 -8.31 -19.31 -5.78
N ASP A 57 -7.05 -19.41 -6.22
CA ASP A 57 -6.23 -20.63 -6.15
C ASP A 57 -5.58 -20.86 -4.77
N GLY A 58 -5.84 -19.98 -3.80
CA GLY A 58 -5.28 -20.03 -2.44
C GLY A 58 -3.87 -19.45 -2.33
N SER A 59 -3.26 -18.99 -3.42
CA SER A 59 -1.95 -18.33 -3.36
C SER A 59 -2.04 -16.91 -2.80
N PRO A 60 -0.97 -16.38 -2.17
CA PRO A 60 -0.96 -14.99 -1.69
C PRO A 60 -1.33 -13.97 -2.76
N LEU A 61 -2.24 -13.06 -2.42
CA LEU A 61 -2.56 -11.91 -3.26
C LEU A 61 -1.51 -10.82 -3.06
N ARG A 62 -0.68 -10.60 -4.08
CA ARG A 62 0.30 -9.52 -4.12
C ARG A 62 -0.10 -8.53 -5.19
N LEU A 63 -0.38 -7.30 -4.79
CA LEU A 63 -0.67 -6.19 -5.69
C LEU A 63 0.65 -5.47 -6.03
N ALA A 64 0.78 -4.99 -7.25
CA ALA A 64 1.97 -4.26 -7.68
C ALA A 64 1.62 -2.93 -8.34
N PHE A 65 2.36 -1.89 -7.94
CA PHE A 65 2.15 -0.52 -8.37
C PHE A 65 3.48 0.13 -8.74
N HIS A 66 3.55 0.73 -9.92
CA HIS A 66 4.69 1.49 -10.37
C HIS A 66 4.76 2.84 -9.64
N ALA A 67 5.96 3.17 -9.18
CA ALA A 67 6.29 4.50 -8.70
C ALA A 67 5.99 5.52 -9.80
N SER A 68 5.28 6.58 -9.43
CA SER A 68 4.81 7.60 -10.36
C SER A 68 4.61 8.93 -9.63
N ASP A 69 4.13 9.96 -10.32
CA ASP A 69 3.77 11.22 -9.67
C ASP A 69 2.67 11.07 -8.61
N ARG A 70 1.88 10.00 -8.69
CA ARG A 70 0.79 9.69 -7.76
C ARG A 70 1.18 8.67 -6.67
N ILE A 71 2.26 7.92 -6.88
CA ILE A 71 2.70 6.86 -5.96
C ILE A 71 4.17 7.09 -5.66
N ARG A 72 4.43 7.84 -4.60
CA ARG A 72 5.79 8.22 -4.19
C ARG A 72 6.11 7.74 -2.76
N THR A 73 5.08 7.43 -1.98
CA THR A 73 5.19 7.06 -0.57
C THR A 73 4.55 5.70 -0.30
N HIS A 74 4.78 5.14 0.90
CA HIS A 74 4.03 3.94 1.29
C HIS A 74 2.55 4.23 1.45
N GLU A 75 2.21 5.42 1.94
CA GLU A 75 0.81 5.81 2.13
C GLU A 75 0.08 5.88 0.80
N ASP A 76 0.71 6.41 -0.27
CA ASP A 76 0.13 6.41 -1.61
C ASP A 76 -0.08 4.98 -2.15
N ALA A 77 0.90 4.10 -1.92
CA ALA A 77 0.81 2.70 -2.30
C ALA A 77 -0.26 1.95 -1.48
N ALA A 78 -0.41 2.26 -0.20
CA ALA A 78 -1.42 1.70 0.67
C ALA A 78 -2.83 2.20 0.31
N ASP A 79 -2.99 3.48 0.00
CA ASP A 79 -4.24 4.03 -0.55
C ASP A 79 -4.61 3.34 -1.87
N THR A 80 -3.60 3.07 -2.69
CA THR A 80 -3.77 2.34 -3.95
C THR A 80 -4.23 0.90 -3.74
N ALA A 81 -3.57 0.18 -2.83
CA ALA A 81 -4.00 -1.15 -2.41
C ALA A 81 -5.40 -1.14 -1.79
N TYR A 82 -5.74 -0.14 -0.98
CA TYR A 82 -7.07 0.01 -0.38
C TYR A 82 -8.16 0.20 -1.44
N THR A 83 -7.88 1.01 -2.46
CA THR A 83 -8.80 1.24 -3.59
C THR A 83 -9.04 -0.05 -4.40
N VAL A 84 -7.97 -0.81 -4.69
CA VAL A 84 -8.08 -2.14 -5.32
C VAL A 84 -8.88 -3.08 -4.42
N GLY A 85 -8.55 -3.11 -3.13
CA GLY A 85 -9.20 -3.92 -2.10
C GLY A 85 -10.69 -3.62 -1.88
N ASN A 86 -11.15 -2.45 -2.31
CA ASN A 86 -12.55 -2.05 -2.36
C ASN A 86 -13.18 -2.22 -3.76
N ARG A 87 -12.51 -2.96 -4.65
CA ARG A 87 -12.96 -3.32 -6.01
C ARG A 87 -13.22 -2.13 -6.92
N GLN A 88 -12.54 -1.00 -6.68
CA GLN A 88 -12.73 0.21 -7.48
C GLN A 88 -11.76 0.29 -8.66
N ARG A 89 -10.65 -0.44 -8.62
CA ARG A 89 -9.66 -0.54 -9.70
C ARG A 89 -8.89 -1.86 -9.67
N ALA A 90 -8.13 -2.11 -10.73
CA ALA A 90 -7.07 -3.11 -10.76
C ALA A 90 -5.71 -2.47 -10.36
N ASP A 91 -4.72 -3.31 -10.07
CA ASP A 91 -3.32 -2.88 -9.99
C ASP A 91 -2.69 -2.67 -11.37
N ASP A 92 -1.40 -2.31 -11.42
CA ASP A 92 -0.73 -1.99 -12.68
C ASP A 92 -0.43 -3.21 -13.57
N HIS A 93 -0.63 -4.42 -13.04
CA HIS A 93 -0.58 -5.67 -13.81
C HIS A 93 -1.98 -6.18 -14.20
N GLY A 94 -3.03 -5.40 -13.93
CA GLY A 94 -4.41 -5.77 -14.21
C GLY A 94 -5.01 -6.76 -13.20
N GLN A 95 -4.33 -7.03 -12.09
CA GLN A 95 -4.86 -7.88 -11.03
C GLN A 95 -5.96 -7.13 -10.26
N THR A 96 -7.12 -7.75 -10.14
CA THR A 96 -8.26 -7.23 -9.38
C THR A 96 -8.38 -7.92 -8.03
N TRP A 97 -9.17 -7.30 -7.15
CA TRP A 97 -9.50 -7.91 -5.87
C TRP A 97 -10.46 -9.09 -6.05
N PRO A 98 -10.16 -10.26 -5.46
CA PRO A 98 -11.02 -11.44 -5.57
C PRO A 98 -12.44 -11.17 -5.04
N THR A 99 -13.45 -11.73 -5.71
CA THR A 99 -14.86 -11.53 -5.36
C THR A 99 -15.27 -12.28 -4.09
N ASP A 100 -14.57 -13.38 -3.81
CA ASP A 100 -14.70 -14.26 -2.66
C ASP A 100 -13.88 -13.80 -1.44
N VAL A 101 -13.09 -12.73 -1.57
CA VAL A 101 -12.43 -12.07 -0.43
C VAL A 101 -13.22 -10.82 -0.08
N ARG A 102 -13.57 -10.62 1.20
CA ARG A 102 -14.29 -9.40 1.63
C ARG A 102 -13.50 -8.14 1.28
N THR A 103 -14.17 -6.99 1.19
CA THR A 103 -13.48 -5.72 0.96
C THR A 103 -12.60 -5.34 2.15
N VAL A 104 -11.58 -4.54 1.87
CA VAL A 104 -10.68 -3.97 2.89
C VAL A 104 -11.43 -2.96 3.75
N SER A 105 -11.18 -2.95 5.05
CA SER A 105 -11.92 -2.14 6.03
C SER A 105 -11.04 -1.74 7.20
N VAL A 106 -11.56 -0.84 8.05
CA VAL A 106 -10.91 -0.44 9.31
C VAL A 106 -10.52 -1.69 10.11
N GLY A 107 -9.30 -1.69 10.65
CA GLY A 107 -8.73 -2.80 11.39
C GLY A 107 -7.94 -3.81 10.57
N ASP A 108 -8.04 -3.76 9.24
CA ASP A 108 -7.13 -4.50 8.35
C ASP A 108 -5.74 -3.87 8.30
N ILE A 109 -4.78 -4.64 7.79
CA ILE A 109 -3.40 -4.16 7.61
C ILE A 109 -3.01 -4.29 6.15
N ILE A 110 -2.32 -3.28 5.65
CA ILE A 110 -1.66 -3.29 4.36
C ILE A 110 -0.15 -3.31 4.63
N LYS A 111 0.49 -4.40 4.25
CA LYS A 111 1.95 -4.48 4.15
C LYS A 111 2.36 -3.88 2.82
N VAL A 112 3.22 -2.88 2.86
CA VAL A 112 3.85 -2.30 1.67
C VAL A 112 5.32 -2.64 1.69
N THR A 113 5.81 -3.19 0.59
CA THR A 113 7.25 -3.36 0.32
C THR A 113 7.64 -2.37 -0.76
N GLY A 114 8.56 -1.47 -0.43
CA GLY A 114 9.05 -0.47 -1.36
C GLY A 114 10.07 -1.02 -2.36
N PRO A 115 10.48 -0.19 -3.32
CA PRO A 115 11.41 -0.60 -4.38
C PRO A 115 12.80 -0.98 -3.87
N ASP A 116 13.25 -0.40 -2.76
CA ASP A 116 14.52 -0.75 -2.10
C ASP A 116 14.34 -1.86 -1.04
N HIS A 117 13.29 -2.66 -1.15
CA HIS A 117 12.95 -3.78 -0.26
C HIS A 117 12.69 -3.44 1.22
N TRP A 118 12.54 -2.16 1.56
CA TRP A 118 12.03 -1.79 2.88
C TRP A 118 10.56 -2.21 3.02
N ILE A 119 10.14 -2.54 4.24
CA ILE A 119 8.81 -3.03 4.54
C ILE A 119 8.18 -2.15 5.61
N ILE A 120 6.91 -1.79 5.41
CA ILE A 120 6.07 -1.18 6.44
C ILE A 120 4.72 -1.89 6.52
N HIS A 121 4.16 -1.94 7.72
CA HIS A 121 2.81 -2.42 7.96
C HIS A 121 1.94 -1.24 8.40
N LEU A 122 0.82 -1.06 7.72
CA LEU A 122 -0.08 0.05 7.93
C LEU A 122 -1.47 -0.48 8.27
N SER A 123 -1.95 -0.20 9.47
CA SER A 123 -3.35 -0.44 9.81
C SER A 123 -4.26 0.56 9.11
N VAL A 124 -5.41 0.08 8.64
CA VAL A 124 -6.48 0.92 8.12
C VAL A 124 -7.26 1.50 9.31
N THR A 125 -7.33 2.82 9.37
CA THR A 125 -8.04 3.59 10.40
C THR A 125 -9.17 4.39 9.74
N PRO A 126 -10.12 4.92 10.53
CA PRO A 126 -11.18 5.77 9.98
C PRO A 126 -10.67 7.04 9.25
N LEU A 127 -9.44 7.48 9.53
CA LEU A 127 -8.85 8.72 9.00
C LEU A 127 -7.76 8.48 7.95
N GLY A 128 -7.47 7.22 7.60
CA GLY A 128 -6.36 6.86 6.70
C GLY A 128 -5.54 5.70 7.27
N PHE A 129 -4.22 5.83 7.29
CA PHE A 129 -3.31 4.75 7.66
C PHE A 129 -2.47 5.09 8.88
N SER A 130 -2.16 4.07 9.69
CA SER A 130 -1.25 4.22 10.83
C SER A 130 -0.25 3.07 10.87
N ALA A 131 1.04 3.40 11.02
CA ALA A 131 2.11 2.43 11.10
C ALA A 131 1.95 1.52 12.33
N VAL A 132 2.11 0.22 12.10
CA VAL A 132 2.02 -0.81 13.14
C VAL A 132 3.20 -1.78 13.02
N PRO A 133 3.55 -2.49 14.10
CA PRO A 133 4.51 -3.58 14.01
C PRO A 133 4.05 -4.69 13.05
N GLU A 134 4.99 -5.52 12.61
CA GLU A 134 4.68 -6.72 11.83
C GLU A 134 3.66 -7.60 12.59
N PRO A 135 2.59 -8.07 11.93
CA PRO A 135 1.63 -8.94 12.56
C PRO A 135 2.23 -10.31 12.91
N THR A 136 2.01 -10.75 14.15
CA THR A 136 2.58 -12.01 14.64
C THR A 136 1.59 -13.18 14.66
N THR A 137 0.28 -12.89 14.51
CA THR A 137 -0.79 -13.90 14.59
C THR A 137 -1.49 -14.02 13.24
N LEU A 138 -0.90 -14.81 12.33
CA LEU A 138 -1.47 -15.13 11.03
C LEU A 138 -2.24 -16.45 11.09
N VAL A 139 -3.48 -16.43 10.61
CA VAL A 139 -4.33 -17.61 10.44
C VAL A 139 -4.67 -17.79 8.95
N PRO A 140 -4.95 -19.01 8.48
CA PRO A 140 -5.47 -19.20 7.14
C PRO A 140 -6.77 -18.43 6.94
N LEU A 141 -6.94 -17.83 5.76
CA LEU A 141 -8.22 -17.22 5.40
C LEU A 141 -9.27 -18.35 5.32
N PRO A 142 -10.35 -18.32 6.10
CA PRO A 142 -11.38 -19.36 6.02
C PRO A 142 -11.98 -19.34 4.61
N GLY A 143 -11.90 -20.48 3.91
CA GLY A 143 -12.05 -20.58 2.45
C GLY A 143 -13.30 -19.91 1.88
N THR A 144 -13.12 -19.24 0.72
CA THR A 144 -14.08 -18.88 -0.37
C THR A 144 -15.55 -18.53 -0.05
N ARG A 145 -15.95 -18.32 1.21
CA ARG A 145 -17.30 -17.89 1.60
C ARG A 145 -17.26 -16.84 2.71
N PRO A 146 -17.13 -15.55 2.35
CA PRO A 146 -17.63 -14.46 3.15
C PRO A 146 -19.09 -14.21 2.75
N THR A 147 -19.96 -15.22 2.80
CA THR A 147 -21.39 -14.98 2.57
C THR A 147 -21.99 -14.44 3.85
N SER A 148 -22.16 -13.12 3.86
CA SER A 148 -23.27 -12.37 4.45
C SER A 148 -23.54 -12.60 5.95
N ARG A 149 -23.56 -11.49 6.71
CA ARG A 149 -24.48 -11.42 7.86
C ARG A 149 -25.87 -11.80 7.32
N ARG A 150 -26.48 -12.82 7.93
CA ARG A 150 -27.94 -13.00 7.88
C ARG A 150 -28.56 -12.08 8.92
#